data_AF-A0A2R4N407-F1
#
_entry.id   AF-A0A2R4N407-F1
#
_cell.length_a   1.000
_cell.length_b   1.000
_cell.length_c   1.000
_cell.angle_alpha   90.00
_cell.angle_beta   90.00
_cell.angle_gamma   90.00
#
_symmetry.space_group_name_H-M   'P 1'
#
loop_
_entity.id
_entity.type
_entity.pdbx_description
1 polymer ?
#
loop_
_entity_poly.entity_id
_entity_poly.type
_entity_poly.pdbx_seq_one_letter_code
_entity_poly.pdbx_strand_id
1 'polypeptide(L)'
;MTQEQLNRYKVISSLIDGKLSISEAAMSLGLSERQIKRLKKGVMERGPAFLIHKNTGRKPQHALTDELKSKIISLKQSDKYKNANFKHFMELLEEHEGIAISYSCLHTILTKAGINSPKKRRRFKPHRRRKRKPQEGLLIQMNATPF
;
A
#
# COMPACT_ATOMS: atom_id res chain seq x y z
N MET A 1 -19.05 2.66 2.21
CA MET A 1 -19.52 3.00 0.86
C MET A 1 -18.61 4.07 0.30
N THR A 2 -18.04 3.87 -0.89
CA THR A 2 -17.28 4.92 -1.59
C THR A 2 -18.22 5.94 -2.23
N GLN A 3 -17.72 7.12 -2.57
CA GLN A 3 -18.51 8.18 -3.23
C GLN A 3 -19.16 7.69 -4.54
N GLU A 4 -18.46 6.85 -5.30
CA GLU A 4 -18.98 6.23 -6.51
C GLU A 4 -20.13 5.25 -6.24
N GLN A 5 -20.03 4.45 -5.16
CA GLN A 5 -21.10 3.54 -4.76
C GLN A 5 -22.36 4.30 -4.32
N LEU A 6 -22.18 5.44 -3.66
CA LEU A 6 -23.29 6.33 -3.29
C LEU A 6 -23.96 6.95 -4.52
N ASN A 7 -23.17 7.40 -5.50
CA ASN A 7 -23.72 7.93 -6.75
C ASN A 7 -24.50 6.86 -7.53
N ARG A 8 -23.92 5.65 -7.64
CA ARG A 8 -24.60 4.49 -8.24
C ARG A 8 -25.91 4.16 -7.54
N TYR A 9 -25.93 4.21 -6.20
CA TYR A 9 -27.15 3.97 -5.43
C TYR A 9 -28.24 4.99 -5.75
N LYS A 10 -27.90 6.28 -5.81
CA LYS A 10 -28.85 7.35 -6.17
C LYS A 10 -29.49 7.12 -7.54
N VAL A 11 -28.67 6.87 -8.56
CA VAL A 11 -29.16 6.63 -9.93
C VAL A 11 -30.04 5.38 -10.01
N ILE A 12 -29.66 4.30 -9.33
CA ILE A 12 -30.46 3.07 -9.29
C ILE A 12 -31.76 3.26 -8.49
N SER A 13 -31.73 4.02 -7.40
CA SER A 13 -32.93 4.37 -6.65
C SER A 13 -33.91 5.14 -7.54
N SER A 14 -33.44 6.14 -8.28
CA SER A 14 -34.27 6.89 -9.24
C SER A 14 -34.82 6.02 -10.38
N LEU A 15 -34.08 4.99 -10.81
CA LEU A 15 -34.54 3.98 -11.77
C LEU A 15 -35.61 3.04 -11.17
N ILE A 16 -35.53 2.74 -9.87
CA ILE A 16 -36.55 1.95 -9.15
C ILE A 16 -37.83 2.77 -8.96
N ASP A 17 -37.68 4.05 -8.63
CA ASP A 17 -38.77 5.02 -8.46
C ASP A 17 -39.47 5.40 -9.79
N GLY A 18 -38.99 4.87 -10.93
CA GLY A 18 -39.57 5.14 -12.26
C GLY A 18 -39.24 6.52 -12.83
N LYS A 19 -38.33 7.27 -12.21
CA LYS A 19 -37.94 8.64 -12.63
C LYS A 19 -36.91 8.67 -13.76
N LEU A 20 -36.24 7.54 -14.03
CA LEU A 20 -35.23 7.39 -15.06
C LEU A 20 -35.48 6.14 -15.89
N SER A 21 -35.14 6.20 -17.18
CA SER A 21 -35.11 5.02 -18.04
C SER A 21 -33.81 4.22 -17.86
N ILE A 22 -33.81 2.97 -18.32
CA ILE A 22 -32.62 2.09 -18.26
C ILE A 22 -31.48 2.66 -19.12
N SER A 23 -31.82 3.26 -20.27
CA SER A 23 -30.89 3.92 -21.19
C SER A 23 -30.22 5.13 -20.55
N GLU A 24 -31.01 6.00 -19.91
CA GLU A 24 -30.50 7.19 -19.21
C GLU A 24 -29.58 6.83 -18.04
N ALA A 25 -29.95 5.82 -17.25
CA ALA A 25 -29.12 5.33 -16.16
C ALA A 25 -27.82 4.69 -16.66
N ALA A 26 -27.86 3.98 -17.79
CA ALA A 26 -26.69 3.41 -18.44
C ALA A 26 -25.72 4.51 -18.90
N MET A 27 -26.24 5.56 -19.54
CA MET A 27 -25.47 6.72 -19.99
C MET A 27 -24.87 7.49 -18.82
N SER A 28 -25.64 7.75 -17.76
CA SER A 28 -25.19 8.48 -16.57
C SER A 28 -24.07 7.77 -15.81
N LEU A 29 -24.13 6.43 -15.72
CA LEU A 29 -23.12 5.63 -15.01
C LEU A 29 -21.99 5.09 -15.91
N GLY A 30 -22.08 5.28 -17.23
CA GLY A 30 -21.15 4.70 -18.20
C GLY A 30 -21.14 3.17 -18.18
N LEU A 31 -22.29 2.54 -17.95
CA LEU A 31 -22.44 1.09 -17.82
C LEU A 31 -23.34 0.53 -18.93
N SER A 32 -23.20 -0.75 -19.23
CA SER A 32 -24.12 -1.43 -20.15
C SER A 32 -25.53 -1.59 -19.52
N GLU A 33 -26.57 -1.58 -20.35
CA GLU A 33 -27.94 -1.82 -19.89
C GLU A 33 -28.10 -3.14 -19.13
N ARG A 34 -27.37 -4.19 -19.53
CA ARG A 34 -27.35 -5.48 -18.83
C ARG A 34 -26.84 -5.33 -17.40
N GLN A 35 -25.80 -4.52 -17.19
CA GLN A 35 -25.29 -4.22 -15.85
C GLN A 35 -26.30 -3.43 -15.04
N ILE A 36 -26.97 -2.43 -15.64
CA ILE A 36 -28.03 -1.66 -14.96
C ILE A 36 -29.18 -2.58 -14.52
N LYS A 37 -29.69 -3.45 -15.40
CA LYS A 37 -30.73 -4.44 -15.07
C LYS A 37 -30.31 -5.37 -13.92
N ARG A 38 -29.05 -5.85 -13.94
CA ARG A 38 -28.48 -6.68 -12.86
C ARG A 38 -28.40 -5.91 -11.54
N LEU A 39 -27.95 -4.65 -11.58
CA LEU A 39 -27.82 -3.79 -10.41
C LEU A 39 -29.21 -3.45 -9.82
N LYS A 40 -30.19 -3.12 -10.66
CA LYS A 40 -31.60 -2.92 -10.27
C LYS A 40 -32.13 -4.13 -9.51
N LYS A 41 -32.02 -5.32 -10.10
CA LYS A 41 -32.45 -6.58 -9.46
C LYS A 41 -31.76 -6.81 -8.11
N GLY A 42 -30.44 -6.66 -8.07
CA GLY A 42 -29.67 -6.88 -6.84
C GLY A 42 -29.98 -5.88 -5.72
N VAL A 43 -30.25 -4.61 -6.06
CA VAL A 43 -30.67 -3.59 -5.09
C VAL A 43 -32.11 -3.82 -4.62
N MET A 44 -33.01 -4.31 -5.45
CA MET A 44 -34.36 -4.69 -5.01
C MET A 44 -34.33 -5.87 -4.02
N GLU A 45 -33.47 -6.86 -4.25
CA GLU A 45 -33.40 -8.06 -3.39
C GLU A 45 -32.64 -7.82 -2.07
N ARG A 46 -31.54 -7.05 -2.10
CA ARG A 46 -30.58 -6.94 -0.98
C ARG A 46 -30.33 -5.50 -0.54
N GLY A 47 -31.05 -4.54 -1.10
CA GLY A 47 -30.91 -3.12 -0.79
C GLY A 47 -29.55 -2.53 -1.20
N PRO A 48 -29.13 -1.40 -0.57
CA PRO A 48 -27.87 -0.73 -0.88
C PRO A 48 -26.64 -1.63 -0.66
N ALA A 49 -26.73 -2.66 0.19
CA ALA A 49 -25.64 -3.58 0.47
C ALA A 49 -25.13 -4.32 -0.80
N PHE A 50 -25.98 -4.51 -1.81
CA PHE A 50 -25.57 -5.13 -3.08
C PHE A 50 -24.50 -4.34 -3.84
N LEU A 51 -24.48 -3.02 -3.67
CA LEU A 51 -23.54 -2.13 -4.34
C LEU A 51 -22.18 -2.07 -3.65
N ILE A 52 -22.11 -2.55 -2.40
CA ILE A 52 -20.83 -2.75 -1.72
C ILE A 52 -20.07 -3.82 -2.49
N HIS A 53 -18.81 -3.53 -2.82
CA HIS A 53 -17.96 -4.51 -3.48
C HIS A 53 -17.90 -5.81 -2.64
N LYS A 54 -18.07 -6.98 -3.24
CA LYS A 54 -18.23 -8.23 -2.46
C LYS A 54 -16.96 -8.64 -1.69
N ASN A 55 -15.79 -8.13 -2.10
CA ASN A 55 -14.53 -8.33 -1.37
C ASN A 55 -14.27 -7.28 -0.30
N THR A 56 -15.17 -6.30 -0.12
CA THR A 56 -15.00 -5.30 0.94
C THR A 56 -15.06 -6.01 2.30
N GLY A 57 -14.04 -5.83 3.13
CA GLY A 57 -13.95 -6.45 4.46
C GLY A 57 -13.50 -7.91 4.47
N ARG A 58 -13.30 -8.56 3.31
CA ARG A 58 -12.75 -9.92 3.27
C ARG A 58 -11.23 -9.90 3.39
N LYS A 59 -10.68 -10.74 4.28
CA LYS A 59 -9.24 -11.00 4.36
C LYS A 59 -8.82 -11.89 3.17
N PRO A 60 -7.77 -11.53 2.42
CA PRO A 60 -7.22 -12.40 1.38
C PRO A 60 -6.77 -13.74 1.96
N GLN A 61 -6.83 -14.82 1.16
CA GLN A 61 -6.39 -16.15 1.60
C GLN A 61 -4.90 -16.20 1.96
N HIS A 62 -4.07 -15.44 1.23
CA HIS A 62 -2.62 -15.34 1.50
C HIS A 62 -2.27 -14.26 2.53
N ALA A 63 -3.26 -13.69 3.23
CA ALA A 63 -2.98 -12.72 4.28
C ALA A 63 -2.36 -13.43 5.49
N LEU A 64 -1.33 -12.80 6.06
CA LEU A 64 -0.76 -13.26 7.33
C LEU A 64 -1.85 -13.28 8.40
N THR A 65 -1.84 -14.33 9.24
CA THR A 65 -2.72 -14.42 10.41
C THR A 65 -2.42 -13.27 11.37
N ASP A 66 -3.45 -12.83 12.10
CA ASP A 66 -3.28 -11.71 13.02
C ASP A 66 -2.38 -12.08 14.22
N GLU A 67 -2.35 -13.36 14.59
CA GLU A 67 -1.42 -13.94 15.57
C GLU A 67 0.04 -13.83 15.14
N LEU A 68 0.35 -14.12 13.86
CA LEU A 68 1.71 -13.95 13.37
C LEU A 68 2.11 -12.47 13.33
N LYS A 69 1.20 -11.58 12.97
CA LYS A 69 1.46 -10.12 13.00
C LYS A 69 1.76 -9.65 14.42
N SER A 70 0.95 -10.06 15.40
CA SER A 70 1.17 -9.66 16.79
C SER A 70 2.50 -10.22 17.32
N LYS A 71 2.84 -11.48 16.99
CA LYS A 71 4.13 -12.09 17.32
C LYS A 71 5.31 -11.30 16.73
N ILE A 72 5.24 -10.89 15.47
CA ILE A 72 6.31 -10.10 14.83
C ILE A 72 6.49 -8.74 15.51
N ILE A 73 5.38 -8.09 15.87
CA ILE A 73 5.40 -6.79 16.55
C ILE A 73 6.01 -6.95 17.96
N SER A 74 5.61 -7.96 18.72
CA SER A 74 6.16 -8.21 20.06
C SER A 74 7.65 -8.56 20.00
N LEU A 75 8.06 -9.37 19.03
CA LEU A 75 9.48 -9.68 18.81
C LEU A 75 10.26 -8.41 18.49
N LYS A 76 9.75 -7.52 17.63
CA LYS A 76 10.47 -6.29 17.29
C LYS A 76 10.64 -5.36 18.50
N GLN A 77 9.70 -5.36 19.43
CA GLN A 77 9.76 -4.57 20.67
C GLN A 77 10.65 -5.20 21.75
N SER A 78 10.92 -6.51 21.66
CA SER A 78 11.80 -7.20 22.61
C SER A 78 13.24 -6.67 22.58
N ASP A 79 13.95 -6.79 23.71
CA ASP A 79 15.35 -6.35 23.83
C ASP A 79 16.30 -7.03 22.83
N LYS A 80 15.98 -8.27 22.42
CA LYS A 80 16.76 -9.03 21.44
C LYS A 80 16.84 -8.34 20.09
N TYR A 81 15.74 -7.73 19.64
CA TYR A 81 15.61 -7.23 18.26
C TYR A 81 15.38 -5.72 18.17
N LYS A 82 15.29 -5.00 19.31
CA LYS A 82 14.97 -3.56 19.32
C LYS A 82 15.89 -2.72 18.44
N ASN A 83 17.20 -3.04 18.43
CA ASN A 83 18.22 -2.28 17.71
C ASN A 83 18.40 -2.70 16.24
N ALA A 84 17.81 -3.81 15.81
CA ALA A 84 17.92 -4.27 14.42
C ALA A 84 17.19 -3.31 13.46
N ASN A 85 17.78 -3.06 12.29
CA ASN A 85 17.05 -2.40 11.21
C ASN A 85 16.02 -3.38 10.61
N PHE A 86 15.06 -2.92 9.81
CA PHE A 86 13.99 -3.81 9.30
C PHE A 86 14.49 -4.92 8.38
N LYS A 87 15.53 -4.67 7.59
CA LYS A 87 16.11 -5.70 6.72
C LYS A 87 16.80 -6.79 7.54
N HIS A 88 17.61 -6.37 8.50
CA HIS A 88 18.31 -7.27 9.41
C HIS A 88 17.32 -8.01 10.32
N PHE A 89 16.24 -7.36 10.75
CA PHE A 89 15.19 -8.04 11.51
C PHE A 89 14.49 -9.13 10.68
N MET A 90 14.30 -8.92 9.37
CA MET A 90 13.78 -9.96 8.47
C MET A 90 14.70 -11.18 8.43
N GLU A 91 16.02 -10.95 8.29
CA GLU A 91 17.04 -12.02 8.30
C GLU A 91 17.02 -12.77 9.65
N LEU A 92 16.98 -12.05 10.78
CA LEU A 92 16.91 -12.66 12.11
C LEU A 92 15.61 -13.44 12.36
N LEU A 93 14.48 -12.99 11.81
CA LEU A 93 13.21 -13.72 11.88
C LEU A 93 13.27 -15.05 11.13
N GLU A 94 13.96 -15.08 9.99
CA GLU A 94 14.15 -16.29 9.21
C GLU A 94 15.10 -17.26 9.91
N GLU A 95 16.24 -16.77 10.41
CA GLU A 95 17.27 -17.58 11.07
C GLU A 95 16.84 -18.13 12.45
N HIS A 96 16.27 -17.30 13.32
CA HIS A 96 16.02 -17.68 14.72
C HIS A 96 14.59 -18.13 14.99
N GLU A 97 13.61 -17.65 14.22
CA GLU A 97 12.19 -17.90 14.48
C GLU A 97 11.54 -18.75 13.37
N GLY A 98 12.25 -19.02 12.26
CA GLY A 98 11.75 -19.77 11.10
C GLY A 98 10.63 -19.06 10.35
N ILE A 99 10.51 -17.73 10.49
CA ILE A 99 9.43 -16.93 9.90
C ILE A 99 9.91 -16.27 8.62
N ALA A 100 9.62 -16.88 7.47
CA ALA A 100 9.92 -16.34 6.16
C ALA A 100 8.86 -15.31 5.72
N ILE A 101 9.23 -14.03 5.65
CA ILE A 101 8.34 -12.92 5.26
C ILE A 101 9.05 -11.97 4.31
N SER A 102 8.32 -11.47 3.31
CA SER A 102 8.86 -10.46 2.40
C SER A 102 9.09 -9.11 3.11
N TYR A 103 10.15 -8.41 2.73
CA TYR A 103 10.48 -7.10 3.30
C TYR A 103 9.31 -6.10 3.23
N SER A 104 8.58 -6.08 2.11
CA SER A 104 7.43 -5.19 1.93
C SER A 104 6.31 -5.48 2.94
N CYS A 105 6.00 -6.75 3.17
CA CYS A 105 5.01 -7.18 4.17
C CYS A 105 5.45 -6.78 5.58
N LEU A 106 6.69 -7.11 5.95
CA LEU A 106 7.27 -6.76 7.25
C LEU A 106 7.25 -5.24 7.48
N HIS A 107 7.68 -4.46 6.49
CA HIS A 107 7.68 -3.01 6.53
C HIS A 107 6.27 -2.48 6.77
N THR A 108 5.26 -2.94 6.03
CA THR A 108 3.86 -2.53 6.20
C THR A 108 3.32 -2.90 7.59
N ILE A 109 3.63 -4.09 8.11
CA ILE A 109 3.19 -4.50 9.46
C ILE A 109 3.77 -3.55 10.52
N LEU A 110 5.08 -3.33 10.49
CA LEU A 110 5.76 -2.50 11.49
C LEU A 110 5.38 -1.02 11.38
N THR A 111 5.26 -0.48 10.17
CA THR A 111 4.81 0.92 9.98
C THR A 111 3.36 1.14 10.40
N LYS A 112 2.46 0.19 10.14
CA LYS A 112 1.08 0.26 10.67
C LYS A 112 1.03 0.18 12.19
N ALA A 113 1.98 -0.52 12.81
CA ALA A 113 2.14 -0.56 14.26
C ALA A 113 2.85 0.69 14.84
N GLY A 114 3.18 1.68 14.00
CA GLY A 114 3.87 2.91 14.42
C GLY A 114 5.37 2.71 14.73
N ILE A 115 5.92 1.53 14.45
CA ILE A 115 7.34 1.23 14.66
C ILE A 115 8.12 1.76 13.46
N ASN A 116 9.13 2.56 13.73
CA ASN A 116 10.02 3.09 12.71
C ASN A 116 11.38 2.39 12.75
N SER A 117 12.03 2.26 11.59
CA SER A 117 13.38 1.73 11.53
C SER A 117 14.34 2.69 12.25
N PRO A 118 15.21 2.18 13.15
CA PRO A 118 16.15 3.02 13.91
C PRO A 118 17.14 3.74 12.98
N LYS A 119 17.49 3.13 11.85
CA LYS A 119 18.36 3.73 10.84
C LYS A 119 17.53 4.37 9.73
N LYS A 120 17.69 5.68 9.58
CA LYS A 120 17.28 6.43 8.39
C LYS A 120 18.36 6.30 7.31
N ARG A 121 17.95 6.35 6.03
CA ARG A 121 18.91 6.41 4.92
C ARG A 121 19.82 7.61 5.13
N ARG A 122 21.14 7.39 5.05
CA ARG A 122 22.12 8.48 5.13
C ARG A 122 21.80 9.51 4.06
N ARG A 123 21.72 10.78 4.43
CA ARG A 123 21.54 11.85 3.44
C ARG A 123 22.63 11.73 2.39
N PHE A 124 22.21 11.75 1.12
CA PHE A 124 23.14 11.76 0.01
C PHE A 124 24.07 12.96 0.15
N LYS A 125 25.38 12.72 0.12
CA LYS A 125 26.37 13.77 0.03
C LYS A 125 26.70 13.95 -1.45
N PRO A 126 26.21 15.02 -2.12
CA PRO A 126 26.60 15.26 -3.49
C PRO A 126 28.11 15.47 -3.57
N HIS A 127 28.77 14.77 -4.50
CA HIS A 127 30.15 15.08 -4.84
C HIS A 127 30.19 16.47 -5.46
N ARG A 128 30.78 17.43 -4.73
CA ARG A 128 30.99 18.77 -5.25
C ARG A 128 32.05 18.69 -6.34
N ARG A 129 31.73 19.17 -7.54
CA ARG A 129 32.75 19.41 -8.57
C ARG A 129 33.70 20.49 -8.05
N ARG A 130 35.00 20.30 -8.25
CA ARG A 130 36.01 21.30 -7.92
C ARG A 130 35.80 22.53 -8.82
N LYS A 131 35.99 23.73 -8.28
CA LYS A 131 35.92 24.97 -9.09
C LYS A 131 37.06 24.98 -10.11
N ARG A 132 36.80 25.49 -11.32
CA ARG A 132 37.83 25.72 -12.34
C ARG A 132 38.84 26.76 -11.82
N LYS A 133 40.13 26.53 -12.05
CA LYS A 133 41.19 27.50 -11.74
C LYS A 133 41.27 28.57 -12.84
N PRO A 134 41.71 29.80 -12.55
CA PRO A 134 41.70 30.90 -13.51
C PRO A 134 42.64 30.66 -14.71
N GLN A 135 43.68 29.87 -14.53
CA GLN A 135 44.70 29.57 -15.55
C GLN A 135 44.96 28.06 -15.63
N GLU A 136 45.40 27.62 -16.81
CA GLU A 136 45.89 26.27 -17.05
C GLU A 136 47.12 25.94 -16.17
N GLY A 137 47.29 24.67 -15.79
CA GLY A 137 48.39 24.21 -14.95
C GLY A 137 48.23 24.45 -13.43
N LEU A 138 47.38 25.40 -13.00
CA LEU A 138 47.11 25.66 -11.58
C LEU A 138 46.30 24.55 -10.87
N LEU A 139 45.69 23.66 -11.63
CA LEU A 139 44.94 22.51 -11.11
C LEU A 139 45.79 21.25 -11.24
N ILE A 140 46.62 20.99 -10.24
CA ILE A 140 47.47 19.79 -10.19
C ILE A 140 46.66 18.64 -9.55
N GLN A 141 46.56 17.52 -10.25
CA GLN A 141 45.97 16.29 -9.74
C GLN A 141 47.09 15.37 -9.24
N MET A 142 47.24 15.27 -7.92
CA MET A 142 48.09 14.26 -7.30
C MET A 142 47.22 13.04 -7.01
N ASN A 143 47.43 11.95 -7.75
CA ASN A 143 46.82 10.66 -7.46
C ASN A 143 47.78 9.87 -6.57
N ALA A 144 47.34 9.50 -5.38
CA ALA A 144 48.05 8.56 -4.52
C ALA A 144 47.30 7.23 -4.57
N THR A 145 47.74 6.33 -5.45
CA THR A 145 47.30 4.93 -5.43
C THR A 145 48.19 4.20 -4.43
N PRO A 146 47.66 3.53 -3.39
CA PRO A 146 48.47 2.71 -2.51
C PRO A 146 49.01 1.51 -3.31
N PHE A 147 50.30 1.19 -3.12
CA PHE A 147 50.90 -0.06 -3.60
C PHE A 147 50.54 -1.22 -2.68
#